data_AF-A0A2N9M3V2-F1
#
_entry.id   AF-A0A2N9M3V2-F1
#
_cell.length_a   1.000
_cell.length_b   1.000
_cell.length_c   1.000
_cell.angle_alpha   90.00
_cell.angle_beta   90.00
_cell.angle_gamma   90.00
#
_symmetry.space_group_name_H-M   'P 1'
#
loop_
_entity.id
_entity.type
_entity.pdbx_description
1 polymer ?
#
loop_
_entity_poly.entity_id
_entity_poly.type
_entity_poly.pdbx_seq_one_letter_code
_entity_poly.pdbx_strand_id
1 'polypeptide(L)'
;MKKKPVELPKFVNEEEEADWWASHEGREFVKQKSAGPPKKRSVPKGSRLVRQLNRIASVQIALRLPEPDVTKAREIAMRKGIGYQTLLKMLVHEGLSREARRS
;
A
#
# COMPACT_ATOMS: atom_id res chain seq x y z
N MET A 1 9.37 -30.04 -12.10
CA MET A 1 8.64 -30.94 -11.17
C MET A 1 7.70 -30.09 -10.32
N LYS A 2 6.39 -30.38 -10.31
CA LYS A 2 5.42 -29.64 -9.49
C LYS A 2 5.61 -30.07 -8.03
N LYS A 3 6.07 -29.17 -7.15
CA LYS A 3 6.16 -29.44 -5.70
C LYS A 3 4.74 -29.65 -5.15
N LYS A 4 4.52 -30.75 -4.43
CA LYS A 4 3.25 -31.00 -3.73
C LYS A 4 3.01 -29.88 -2.71
N PRO A 5 1.79 -29.35 -2.58
CA PRO A 5 1.50 -28.37 -1.55
C PRO A 5 1.70 -28.98 -0.17
N VAL A 6 2.35 -28.21 0.72
CA VAL A 6 2.45 -28.58 2.13
C VAL A 6 1.09 -28.27 2.75
N GLU A 7 0.44 -29.26 3.35
CA GLU A 7 -0.84 -29.09 4.04
C GLU A 7 -0.57 -28.75 5.51
N LEU A 8 -1.40 -27.89 6.11
CA LEU A 8 -1.32 -27.56 7.54
C LEU A 8 -1.78 -28.78 8.35
N PRO A 9 -0.93 -29.34 9.23
CA PRO A 9 -1.33 -30.42 10.13
C PRO A 9 -2.25 -29.89 11.25
N LYS A 10 -2.90 -30.81 11.96
CA LYS A 10 -3.64 -30.49 13.19
C LYS A 10 -2.71 -30.69 14.38
N PHE A 11 -2.46 -29.63 15.12
CA PHE A 11 -1.62 -29.68 16.33
C PHE A 11 -2.46 -30.12 17.53
N VAL A 12 -1.87 -30.95 18.38
CA VAL A 12 -2.48 -31.38 19.65
C VAL A 12 -2.16 -30.38 20.77
N ASN A 13 -1.02 -29.70 20.70
CA ASN A 13 -0.59 -28.67 21.66
C ASN A 13 0.26 -27.55 21.00
N GLU A 14 0.56 -26.50 21.77
CA GLU A 14 1.31 -25.32 21.28
C GLU A 14 2.81 -25.62 21.01
N GLU A 15 3.40 -26.58 21.72
CA GLU A 15 4.81 -26.95 21.54
C GLU A 15 5.04 -27.63 20.18
N GLU A 16 4.14 -28.55 19.82
CA GLU A 16 4.11 -29.24 18.52
C GLU A 16 3.92 -28.24 17.37
N GLU A 17 3.06 -27.24 17.58
CA GLU A 17 2.89 -26.15 16.62
C GLU A 17 4.19 -25.35 16.44
N ALA A 18 4.86 -24.97 17.53
CA ALA A 18 6.11 -24.21 17.50
C ALA A 18 7.23 -24.98 16.79
N ASP A 19 7.38 -26.27 17.10
CA ASP A 19 8.37 -27.15 16.46
C ASP A 19 8.09 -27.33 14.97
N TRP A 20 6.82 -27.46 14.59
CA TRP A 20 6.43 -27.55 13.18
C TRP A 20 6.72 -26.25 12.42
N TRP A 21 6.46 -25.08 13.03
CA TRP A 21 6.82 -23.79 12.43
C TRP A 21 8.34 -23.61 12.27
N ALA A 22 9.14 -24.14 13.19
CA ALA A 22 10.60 -24.09 13.12
C ALA A 22 11.19 -25.06 12.05
N SER A 23 10.45 -26.13 11.74
CA SER A 23 10.83 -27.19 10.80
C SER A 23 10.96 -26.73 9.34
N HIS A 24 11.49 -27.61 8.49
CA HIS A 24 11.57 -27.36 7.04
C HIS A 24 10.17 -27.23 6.39
N GLU A 25 9.19 -27.98 6.90
CA GLU A 25 7.83 -28.03 6.36
C GLU A 25 7.08 -26.73 6.62
N GLY A 26 7.16 -26.19 7.85
CA GLY A 26 6.58 -24.89 8.19
C GLY A 26 7.17 -23.75 7.34
N ARG A 27 8.48 -23.78 7.07
CA ARG A 27 9.15 -22.79 6.21
C ARG A 27 8.70 -22.88 4.75
N GLU A 28 8.59 -24.08 4.19
CA GLU A 28 8.10 -24.27 2.82
C GLU A 28 6.61 -23.94 2.69
N PHE A 29 5.81 -24.17 3.75
CA PHE A 29 4.41 -23.76 3.82
C PHE A 29 4.26 -22.23 3.71
N VAL A 30 5.03 -21.47 4.50
CA VAL A 30 5.06 -19.99 4.43
C VAL A 30 5.49 -19.52 3.05
N LYS A 31 6.53 -20.14 2.47
CA LYS A 31 7.04 -19.79 1.14
C LYS A 31 6.01 -20.05 0.04
N GLN A 32 5.27 -21.15 0.11
CA GLN A 32 4.18 -21.45 -0.83
C GLN A 32 3.01 -20.46 -0.69
N LYS A 33 2.61 -20.13 0.54
CA LYS A 33 1.59 -19.10 0.81
C LYS A 33 2.02 -17.71 0.33
N SER A 34 3.32 -17.41 0.42
CA SER A 34 3.93 -16.15 -0.07
C SER A 34 4.07 -16.09 -1.58
N ALA A 35 4.15 -17.25 -2.25
CA ALA A 35 4.29 -17.37 -3.70
C ALA A 35 2.96 -17.30 -4.48
N GLY A 36 1.82 -17.15 -3.79
CA GLY A 36 0.58 -16.72 -4.44
C GLY A 36 0.77 -15.34 -5.10
N PRO A 37 -0.04 -14.97 -6.11
CA PRO A 37 0.02 -13.63 -6.69
C PRO A 37 -0.01 -12.64 -5.55
N PRO A 38 0.88 -11.62 -5.52
CA PRO A 38 0.99 -10.72 -4.39
C PRO A 38 -0.43 -10.25 -4.09
N LYS A 39 -1.00 -10.72 -2.97
CA LYS A 39 -2.27 -10.18 -2.48
C LYS A 39 -1.97 -8.70 -2.42
N LYS A 40 -2.59 -7.94 -3.34
CA LYS A 40 -2.42 -6.49 -3.48
C LYS A 40 -2.24 -5.99 -2.07
N ARG A 41 -1.01 -5.58 -1.71
CA ARG A 41 -0.74 -4.99 -0.40
C ARG A 41 -1.91 -4.09 -0.18
N SER A 42 -2.69 -4.35 0.86
CA SER A 42 -3.91 -3.60 1.13
C SER A 42 -3.43 -2.16 1.27
N VAL A 43 -3.48 -1.42 0.16
CA VAL A 43 -3.08 -0.03 0.12
C VAL A 43 -3.96 0.58 1.20
N PRO A 44 -3.40 1.30 2.17
CA PRO A 44 -4.16 1.83 3.30
C PRO A 44 -5.44 2.39 2.74
N LYS A 45 -6.58 2.04 3.36
CA LYS A 45 -7.95 2.28 2.91
C LYS A 45 -8.15 3.81 2.75
N GLY A 46 -7.56 4.37 1.71
CA GLY A 46 -7.44 5.81 1.50
C GLY A 46 -8.78 6.36 1.06
N SER A 47 -8.93 7.68 1.15
CA SER A 47 -10.17 8.33 0.75
C SER A 47 -10.59 7.93 -0.67
N ARG A 48 -11.89 7.93 -0.96
CA ARG A 48 -12.44 7.61 -2.29
C ARG A 48 -11.76 8.45 -3.39
N LEU A 49 -11.47 9.72 -3.09
CA LEU A 49 -10.77 10.64 -3.97
C LEU A 49 -9.35 10.16 -4.31
N VAL A 50 -8.57 9.71 -3.32
CA VAL A 50 -7.21 9.18 -3.54
C VAL A 50 -7.24 7.97 -4.48
N ARG A 51 -8.19 7.07 -4.31
CA ARG A 51 -8.33 5.89 -5.20
C ARG A 51 -8.70 6.30 -6.63
N GLN A 52 -9.56 7.30 -6.78
CA GLN A 52 -9.97 7.79 -8.08
C GLN A 52 -8.81 8.47 -8.81
N LEU A 53 -8.06 9.34 -8.12
CA LEU A 53 -6.89 10.02 -8.67
C LEU A 53 -5.78 9.04 -9.10
N ASN A 54 -5.63 7.91 -8.41
CA ASN A 54 -4.65 6.88 -8.78
C ASN A 54 -5.12 5.96 -9.93
N ARG A 55 -6.41 5.97 -10.30
CA ARG A 55 -6.94 5.21 -11.45
C ARG A 55 -6.83 5.95 -12.77
N ILE A 56 -6.71 7.28 -12.74
CA ILE A 56 -6.62 8.12 -13.93
C ILE A 56 -5.17 8.13 -14.40
N ALA A 57 -4.95 8.00 -15.72
CA ALA A 57 -3.62 8.12 -16.30
C ALA A 57 -3.04 9.50 -15.96
N SER A 58 -1.87 9.50 -15.31
CA SER A 58 -1.19 10.74 -14.92
C SER A 58 -0.08 11.08 -15.90
N VAL A 59 -0.01 12.35 -16.32
CA VAL A 59 1.15 12.89 -17.05
C VAL A 59 2.22 13.29 -16.04
N GLN A 60 3.46 12.86 -16.26
CA GLN A 60 4.59 13.28 -15.45
C GLN A 60 5.03 14.68 -15.86
N ILE A 61 5.02 15.61 -14.90
CA ILE A 61 5.51 16.98 -15.08
C ILE A 61 6.60 17.27 -14.04
N ALA A 62 7.60 18.06 -14.44
CA ALA A 62 8.56 18.63 -13.50
C ALA A 62 8.04 19.99 -13.02
N LEU A 63 7.62 20.07 -11.76
CA LEU A 63 7.15 21.30 -11.13
C LEU A 63 8.14 21.73 -10.04
N ARG A 64 8.59 22.98 -10.06
CA ARG A 64 9.38 23.56 -8.97
C ARG A 64 8.43 24.14 -7.93
N LEU A 65 8.63 23.74 -6.68
CA LEU A 65 7.90 24.26 -5.52
C LEU A 65 8.90 24.84 -4.53
N PRO A 66 8.57 25.94 -3.82
CA PRO A 66 9.37 26.44 -2.72
C PRO A 66 9.59 25.35 -1.67
N GLU A 67 10.80 25.26 -1.13
CA GLU A 67 11.15 24.28 -0.09
C GLU A 67 10.21 24.32 1.14
N PRO A 68 9.83 25.51 1.67
CA PRO A 68 8.92 25.58 2.81
C PRO A 68 7.55 24.92 2.54
N ASP A 69 7.04 25.05 1.32
CA ASP A 69 5.76 24.48 0.92
C ASP A 69 5.82 22.96 0.81
N VAL A 70 6.93 22.44 0.29
CA VAL A 70 7.18 20.99 0.22
C VAL A 70 7.26 20.40 1.63
N THR A 71 7.97 21.05 2.55
CA THR A 71 8.07 20.62 3.94
C THR A 71 6.69 20.61 4.61
N LYS A 72 5.92 21.69 4.47
CA LYS A 72 4.55 21.79 5.01
C LYS A 72 3.62 20.72 4.42
N ALA A 73 3.72 20.45 3.12
CA ALA A 73 2.96 19.38 2.48
C ALA A 73 3.32 18.00 3.05
N ARG A 74 4.60 17.72 3.34
CA ARG A 74 5.02 16.47 3.98
C ARG A 74 4.43 16.32 5.38
N GLU A 75 4.46 17.37 6.19
CA GLU A 75 3.88 17.35 7.55
C GLU A 75 2.37 17.10 7.52
N ILE A 76 1.63 17.77 6.63
CA ILE A 76 0.18 17.55 6.47
C ILE A 76 -0.10 16.12 6.01
N ALA A 77 0.70 15.60 5.08
CA ALA A 77 0.54 14.25 4.56
C ALA A 77 0.76 13.20 5.65
N MET A 78 1.81 13.37 6.47
CA MET A 78 2.08 12.51 7.63
C MET A 78 0.92 12.53 8.63
N ARG A 79 0.43 13.72 9.00
CA ARG A 79 -0.75 13.85 9.91
C ARG A 79 -2.01 13.18 9.35
N LYS A 80 -2.17 13.14 8.03
CA LYS A 80 -3.30 12.51 7.36
C LYS A 80 -3.08 11.01 7.06
N GLY A 81 -1.91 10.45 7.36
CA GLY A 81 -1.57 9.07 7.05
C GLY A 81 -1.56 8.76 5.55
N ILE A 82 -1.26 9.76 4.70
CA ILE A 82 -1.18 9.61 3.23
C ILE A 82 0.21 10.02 2.72
N GLY A 83 0.59 9.53 1.54
CA GLY A 83 1.85 9.93 0.91
C GLY A 83 1.83 11.41 0.47
N TYR A 84 2.97 12.10 0.57
CA TYR A 84 3.05 13.54 0.21
C TYR A 84 2.62 13.79 -1.24
N GLN A 85 2.99 12.92 -2.19
CA GLN A 85 2.56 13.01 -3.58
C GLN A 85 1.05 12.87 -3.74
N THR A 86 0.41 12.06 -2.89
CA THR A 86 -1.04 11.89 -2.88
C THR A 86 -1.73 13.16 -2.40
N LEU A 87 -1.21 13.78 -1.34
CA LEU A 87 -1.70 15.08 -0.88
C LEU A 87 -1.57 16.15 -1.96
N LEU A 88 -0.41 16.26 -2.62
CA LEU A 88 -0.20 17.23 -3.70
C LEU A 88 -1.19 17.03 -4.85
N LYS A 89 -1.42 15.78 -5.29
CA LYS A 89 -2.43 15.47 -6.32
C LYS A 89 -3.84 15.92 -5.90
N MET A 90 -4.21 15.70 -4.64
CA MET A 90 -5.50 16.16 -4.12
C MET A 90 -5.62 17.68 -4.11
N LEU A 91 -4.59 18.39 -3.62
CA LEU A 91 -4.59 19.85 -3.54
C LEU A 91 -4.70 20.50 -4.93
N VAL A 92 -3.98 19.96 -5.93
CA VAL A 92 -4.07 20.43 -7.32
C VAL A 92 -5.48 20.20 -7.87
N HIS A 93 -6.06 19.01 -7.68
CA HIS A 93 -7.40 18.71 -8.15
C HIS A 93 -8.48 19.61 -7.52
N GLU A 94 -8.39 19.84 -6.22
CA GLU A 94 -9.29 20.75 -5.49
C GLU A 94 -9.09 22.20 -5.92
N GLY A 95 -7.84 22.64 -6.11
CA GLY A 95 -7.51 23.98 -6.59
C GLY A 95 -8.12 24.27 -7.96
N LEU A 96 -7.92 23.35 -8.93
CA LEU A 96 -8.54 23.46 -10.26
C LEU A 96 -10.08 23.46 -10.19
N SER A 97 -10.65 22.60 -9.34
CA SER A 97 -12.11 22.55 -9.16
C SER A 97 -12.69 23.81 -8.53
N ARG A 98 -11.91 24.54 -7.72
CA ARG A 98 -12.31 25.83 -7.14
C ARG A 98 -12.20 26.94 -8.18
N GLU A 99 -11.14 26.94 -8.97
CA GLU A 99 -10.93 27.94 -10.03
C GLU A 99 -11.99 27.84 -11.12
N ALA A 100 -12.31 26.62 -11.56
CA ALA A 100 -13.35 26.36 -12.55
C ALA A 100 -14.78 26.76 -12.09
N ARG A 101 -15.00 26.98 -10.79
CA ARG A 101 -16.28 27.51 -10.26
C ARG A 101 -16.30 29.03 -10.16
N ARG A 102 -15.13 29.67 -10.22
CA ARG A 102 -14.97 31.13 -10.14
C ARG A 102 -14.97 31.77 -11.53
N SER A 103 -14.56 31.01 -12.54
CA SER A 103 -14.76 31.29 -13.98
C SER A 103 -16.19 30.99 -14.40
#